data_AF-A0A9D7EVR0-F1
#
_entry.id   AF-A0A9D7EVR0-F1
#
_cell.length_a   1.000
_cell.length_b   1.000
_cell.length_c   1.000
_cell.angle_alpha   90.00
_cell.angle_beta   90.00
_cell.angle_gamma   90.00
#
_symmetry.space_group_name_H-M   'P 1'
#
loop_
_entity.id
_entity.type
_entity.pdbx_description
1 polymer ?
#
loop_
_entity_poly.entity_id
_entity_poly.type
_entity_poly.pdbx_seq_one_letter_code
_entity_poly.pdbx_strand_id
1 'polypeptide(L)'
;MKNLKQKIFFDTPGYAPGIDSLETLLLNIEAILERDSVLMMIQLDTMKKSLTNVPGFTDGEKAIIKENIQLVDSFLKARADTTMKITCKEKDCLLYAEIDKSKQLMYVYLLGELKDTFKVSTGLAKKYETPAMSLRPNGPILTKYTSKKFPGGNYQGLGNMPYAVFLRGGYAIHGTTTGNFAKLGTKASHGCIRLHPDNAKVFNALVKTVGLNNTWVSIKDSVTSNVIAQQ
;
A
#
# COMPACT_ATOMS: atom_id res chain seq x y z
N MET A 1 -36.08 8.24 13.82
CA MET A 1 -35.53 7.77 12.53
C MET A 1 -35.16 8.96 11.66
N LYS A 2 -33.86 9.29 11.54
CA LYS A 2 -33.30 10.05 10.41
C LYS A 2 -31.86 9.55 10.20
N ASN A 3 -31.64 8.90 9.06
CA ASN A 3 -30.35 8.39 8.60
C ASN A 3 -29.37 9.56 8.39
N LEU A 4 -28.29 9.61 9.17
CA LEU A 4 -27.09 10.36 8.76
C LEU A 4 -26.32 9.50 7.75
N LYS A 5 -26.46 9.82 6.47
CA LYS A 5 -25.53 9.33 5.44
C LYS A 5 -24.16 9.92 5.72
N GLN A 6 -23.19 9.05 5.96
CA GLN A 6 -21.77 9.39 6.08
C GLN A 6 -21.30 9.96 4.75
N LYS A 7 -21.04 11.27 4.71
CA LYS A 7 -20.43 11.92 3.53
C LYS A 7 -19.01 11.39 3.40
N ILE A 8 -18.76 10.71 2.29
CA ILE A 8 -17.44 10.23 1.91
C ILE A 8 -16.63 11.45 1.45
N PHE A 9 -15.38 11.54 1.91
CA PHE A 9 -14.46 12.69 1.73
C PHE A 9 -14.26 13.14 0.26
N PHE A 10 -14.62 12.30 -0.72
CA PHE A 10 -14.42 12.56 -2.15
C PHE A 10 -15.44 13.51 -2.81
N ASP A 11 -16.45 14.00 -2.09
CA ASP A 11 -17.55 14.80 -2.67
C ASP A 11 -17.44 16.34 -2.47
N THR A 12 -16.25 16.87 -2.18
CA THR A 12 -16.03 18.33 -2.19
C THR A 12 -15.36 18.80 -3.49
N PRO A 13 -15.88 19.85 -4.15
CA PRO A 13 -15.25 20.41 -5.34
C PRO A 13 -13.94 21.09 -4.93
N GLY A 14 -12.81 20.56 -5.40
CA GLY A 14 -11.47 21.05 -5.05
C GLY A 14 -10.34 20.02 -5.03
N TYR A 15 -10.60 18.75 -5.35
CA TYR A 15 -9.56 17.70 -5.42
C TYR A 15 -8.58 17.96 -6.58
N ALA A 16 -7.30 18.20 -6.26
CA ALA A 16 -6.20 18.35 -7.21
C ALA A 16 -5.13 17.27 -6.98
N PRO A 17 -4.97 16.30 -7.89
CA PRO A 17 -3.93 15.29 -7.80
C PRO A 17 -2.54 15.94 -7.81
N GLY A 18 -1.75 15.69 -6.77
CA GLY A 18 -0.34 16.12 -6.70
C GLY A 18 0.02 17.11 -5.58
N ILE A 19 -0.94 17.66 -4.84
CA ILE A 19 -0.66 18.52 -3.67
C ILE A 19 -1.14 17.90 -2.35
N ASP A 20 -2.34 17.33 -2.31
CA ASP A 20 -2.88 16.81 -1.04
C ASP A 20 -2.98 15.28 -0.98
N SER A 21 -2.67 14.76 0.21
CA SER A 21 -2.95 13.42 0.78
C SER A 21 -1.84 12.38 0.92
N LEU A 22 -0.63 12.55 0.36
CA LEU A 22 0.48 11.61 0.68
C LEU A 22 1.47 12.12 1.71
N GLU A 23 1.70 13.43 1.81
CA GLU A 23 2.67 13.98 2.77
C GLU A 23 2.19 13.81 4.20
N THR A 24 0.92 14.06 4.48
CA THR A 24 0.32 13.84 5.82
C THR A 24 0.23 12.36 6.17
N LEU A 25 -0.03 11.48 5.19
CA LEU A 25 -0.02 10.03 5.41
C LEU A 25 1.41 9.51 5.66
N LEU A 26 2.39 10.00 4.91
CA LEU A 26 3.80 9.65 5.06
C LEU A 26 4.40 10.22 6.36
N LEU A 27 4.08 11.45 6.76
CA LEU A 27 4.50 12.03 8.04
C LEU A 27 3.88 11.30 9.23
N ASN A 28 2.62 10.89 9.11
CA ASN A 28 1.98 10.07 10.14
C ASN A 28 2.59 8.67 10.20
N ILE A 29 2.99 8.11 9.06
CA ILE A 29 3.63 6.78 9.02
C ILE A 29 5.13 6.87 9.42
N GLU A 30 5.87 7.94 9.09
CA GLU A 30 7.24 8.22 9.57
C GLU A 30 7.25 8.45 11.08
N ALA A 31 6.30 9.22 11.62
CA ALA A 31 6.13 9.36 13.07
C ALA A 31 5.80 8.03 13.77
N ILE A 32 5.23 7.06 13.05
CA ILE A 32 4.92 5.70 13.52
C ILE A 32 6.10 4.73 13.33
N LEU A 33 7.05 5.01 12.42
CA LEU A 33 8.10 4.07 12.02
C LEU A 33 9.53 4.52 12.38
N GLU A 34 9.81 5.80 12.60
CA GLU A 34 11.15 6.31 12.89
C GLU A 34 11.60 6.18 14.36
N ARG A 35 10.82 5.52 15.22
CA ARG A 35 11.27 5.18 16.56
C ARG A 35 11.18 3.68 16.72
N ASP A 36 12.35 3.03 16.68
CA ASP A 36 12.56 1.66 17.13
C ASP A 36 11.57 1.33 18.23
N SER A 37 10.78 0.28 18.02
CA SER A 37 9.60 -0.09 18.81
C SER A 37 9.83 -0.14 20.32
N VAL A 38 11.09 -0.24 20.76
CA VAL A 38 11.50 -0.19 22.16
C VAL A 38 11.59 1.25 22.70
N LEU A 39 12.20 2.18 21.96
CA LEU A 39 12.37 3.58 22.42
C LEU A 39 11.03 4.33 22.41
N MET A 40 10.15 4.02 21.46
CA MET A 40 8.78 4.57 21.42
C MET A 40 7.95 4.10 22.61
N MET A 41 8.03 2.81 22.98
CA MET A 41 7.34 2.29 24.16
C MET A 41 7.85 2.94 25.46
N ILE A 42 9.17 3.15 25.58
CA ILE A 42 9.77 3.85 26.71
C ILE A 42 9.29 5.33 26.76
N GLN A 43 9.25 6.01 25.62
CA GLN A 43 8.73 7.37 25.53
C GLN A 43 7.22 7.43 25.82
N LEU A 44 6.43 6.46 25.34
CA LEU A 44 4.99 6.40 25.59
C LEU A 44 4.69 6.16 27.07
N ASP A 45 5.40 5.26 27.75
CA ASP A 45 5.25 5.04 29.19
C ASP A 45 5.64 6.30 29.98
N THR A 46 6.68 7.00 29.55
CA THR A 46 7.08 8.29 30.13
C THR A 46 5.99 9.35 29.93
N MET A 47 5.39 9.43 28.73
CA MET A 47 4.30 10.36 28.44
C MET A 47 3.00 10.02 29.16
N LYS A 48 2.60 8.74 29.24
CA LYS A 48 1.43 8.30 30.01
C LYS A 48 1.55 8.69 31.47
N LYS A 49 2.72 8.44 32.06
CA LYS A 49 3.00 8.79 33.46
C LYS A 49 2.95 10.30 33.68
N SER A 50 3.29 11.11 32.67
CA SER A 50 3.12 12.56 32.71
C SER A 50 1.65 12.96 32.61
N LEU A 51 0.90 12.39 31.65
CA LEU A 51 -0.52 12.68 31.39
C LEU A 51 -1.45 12.31 32.55
N THR A 52 -1.21 11.20 33.25
CA THR A 52 -2.04 10.78 34.38
C THR A 52 -1.80 11.61 35.65
N ASN A 53 -0.71 12.39 35.71
CA ASN A 53 -0.29 13.16 36.88
C ASN A 53 -0.43 14.68 36.68
N VAL A 54 -1.03 15.15 35.58
CA VAL A 54 -1.21 16.58 35.32
C VAL A 54 -2.28 17.16 36.28
N PRO A 55 -1.95 18.16 37.11
CA PRO A 55 -2.93 18.85 37.95
C PRO A 55 -3.89 19.68 37.09
N GLY A 56 -5.19 19.65 37.38
CA GLY A 56 -6.19 20.54 36.75
C GLY A 56 -7.29 19.85 35.92
N PHE A 57 -7.22 18.54 35.70
CA PHE A 57 -8.29 17.79 35.03
C PHE A 57 -9.39 17.34 36.00
N THR A 58 -10.64 17.45 35.58
CA THR A 58 -11.81 16.90 36.29
C THR A 58 -11.82 15.38 36.19
N ASP A 59 -12.56 14.70 37.08
CA ASP A 59 -12.57 13.24 37.12
C ASP A 59 -13.21 12.60 35.87
N GLY A 60 -14.14 13.30 35.22
CA GLY A 60 -14.69 12.89 33.92
C GLY A 60 -13.67 12.96 32.78
N GLU A 61 -12.84 14.00 32.74
CA GLU A 61 -11.77 14.15 31.75
C GLU A 61 -10.66 13.11 31.95
N LYS A 62 -10.31 12.81 33.21
CA LYS A 62 -9.37 11.72 33.53
C LYS A 62 -9.87 10.36 33.05
N ALA A 63 -11.18 10.10 33.13
CA ALA A 63 -11.77 8.85 32.64
C ALA A 63 -11.65 8.72 31.11
N ILE A 64 -11.93 9.80 30.37
CA ILE A 64 -11.79 9.84 28.90
C ILE A 64 -10.32 9.69 28.49
N ILE A 65 -9.41 10.37 29.18
CA ILE A 65 -7.96 10.24 28.94
C ILE A 65 -7.51 8.80 29.18
N LYS A 66 -8.01 8.15 30.23
CA LYS A 66 -7.71 6.74 30.54
C LYS A 66 -8.23 5.79 29.46
N GLU A 67 -9.45 6.00 28.96
CA GLU A 67 -10.03 5.20 27.88
C GLU A 67 -9.25 5.38 26.56
N ASN A 68 -8.89 6.61 26.21
CA ASN A 68 -8.05 6.90 25.04
C ASN A 68 -6.66 6.27 25.16
N ILE A 69 -6.04 6.33 26.34
CA ILE A 69 -4.76 5.64 26.62
C ILE A 69 -4.91 4.12 26.46
N GLN A 70 -6.02 3.53 26.94
CA GLN A 70 -6.27 2.09 26.79
C GLN A 70 -6.48 1.65 25.34
N LEU A 71 -7.11 2.49 24.51
CA LEU A 71 -7.27 2.25 23.08
C LEU A 71 -5.92 2.30 22.36
N VAL A 72 -5.11 3.31 22.66
CA VAL A 72 -3.73 3.42 22.16
C VAL A 72 -2.89 2.24 22.62
N ASP A 73 -3.04 1.79 23.86
CA ASP A 73 -2.32 0.63 24.40
C ASP A 73 -2.76 -0.68 23.78
N SER A 74 -4.05 -0.85 23.54
CA SER A 74 -4.56 -2.05 22.87
C SER A 74 -4.09 -2.10 21.42
N PHE A 75 -4.07 -0.94 20.74
CA PHE A 75 -3.54 -0.78 19.39
C PHE A 75 -2.04 -1.04 19.33
N LEU A 76 -1.26 -0.50 20.26
CA LEU A 76 0.18 -0.71 20.35
C LEU A 76 0.54 -2.11 20.80
N LYS A 77 -0.23 -2.75 21.69
CA LYS A 77 -0.02 -4.13 22.14
C LYS A 77 -0.34 -5.14 21.04
N ALA A 78 -1.42 -4.92 20.28
CA ALA A 78 -1.69 -5.65 19.04
C ALA A 78 -0.55 -5.49 18.03
N ARG A 79 0.20 -4.37 18.09
CA ARG A 79 1.37 -4.12 17.25
C ARG A 79 2.71 -4.55 17.88
N ALA A 80 2.82 -4.68 19.19
CA ALA A 80 4.02 -5.15 19.88
C ALA A 80 4.11 -6.68 19.84
N ASP A 81 2.97 -7.38 19.76
CA ASP A 81 2.90 -8.77 19.32
C ASP A 81 3.39 -8.95 17.86
N THR A 82 3.52 -7.84 17.11
CA THR A 82 4.32 -7.75 15.88
C THR A 82 5.83 -7.65 16.17
N THR A 83 6.34 -8.34 17.19
CA THR A 83 7.65 -9.00 17.04
C THR A 83 7.62 -9.80 15.75
N MET A 84 8.09 -9.17 14.67
CA MET A 84 8.31 -9.68 13.31
C MET A 84 7.74 -11.08 13.07
N LYS A 85 6.42 -11.19 12.86
CA LYS A 85 5.89 -12.34 12.14
C LYS A 85 6.40 -12.23 10.70
N ILE A 86 7.55 -12.85 10.44
CA ILE A 86 8.05 -13.19 9.07
C ILE A 86 6.96 -13.95 8.28
N THR A 87 5.90 -14.42 8.95
CA THR A 87 4.82 -15.26 8.48
C THR A 87 3.56 -14.54 7.98
N CYS A 88 3.49 -13.20 7.91
CA CYS A 88 2.27 -12.55 7.40
C CYS A 88 1.97 -12.96 5.95
N LYS A 89 0.70 -13.12 5.56
CA LYS A 89 0.32 -13.45 4.18
C LYS A 89 -0.89 -12.63 3.78
N GLU A 90 -0.90 -12.16 2.52
CA GLU A 90 -2.02 -11.38 1.96
C GLU A 90 -2.44 -10.26 2.92
N LYS A 91 -3.73 -10.17 3.28
CA LYS A 91 -4.29 -9.12 4.13
C LYS A 91 -3.74 -9.10 5.56
N ASP A 92 -3.09 -10.17 6.01
CA ASP A 92 -2.44 -10.21 7.33
C ASP A 92 -1.13 -9.40 7.34
N CYS A 93 -0.58 -9.07 6.16
CA CYS A 93 0.55 -8.17 6.06
C CYS A 93 0.14 -6.70 6.19
N LEU A 94 1.05 -5.88 6.72
CA LEU A 94 0.83 -4.44 6.87
C LEU A 94 0.47 -3.79 5.54
N LEU A 95 1.12 -4.22 4.45
CA LEU A 95 0.80 -3.84 3.09
C LEU A 95 0.50 -5.09 2.25
N TYR A 96 -0.64 -5.06 1.56
CA TYR A 96 -0.99 -6.09 0.59
C TYR A 96 -1.43 -5.47 -0.73
N ALA A 97 -0.81 -5.90 -1.83
CA ALA A 97 -1.24 -5.56 -3.17
C ALA A 97 -1.84 -6.79 -3.86
N GLU A 98 -3.12 -6.69 -4.22
CA GLU A 98 -3.80 -7.71 -5.01
C GLU A 98 -3.98 -7.22 -6.44
N ILE A 99 -3.33 -7.87 -7.40
CA ILE A 99 -3.46 -7.59 -8.82
C ILE A 99 -4.40 -8.62 -9.44
N ASP A 100 -5.51 -8.14 -9.98
CA ASP A 100 -6.42 -8.92 -10.80
C ASP A 100 -6.15 -8.63 -12.29
N LYS A 101 -5.52 -9.60 -12.96
CA LYS A 101 -5.18 -9.53 -14.39
C LYS A 101 -6.40 -9.55 -15.29
N SER A 102 -7.53 -10.11 -14.86
CA SER A 102 -8.75 -10.13 -15.69
C SER A 102 -9.42 -8.76 -15.69
N LYS A 103 -9.42 -8.08 -14.54
CA LYS A 103 -9.99 -6.73 -14.37
C LYS A 103 -9.00 -5.61 -14.70
N GLN A 104 -7.71 -5.93 -14.80
CA GLN A 104 -6.63 -4.96 -14.95
C GLN A 104 -6.65 -3.89 -13.85
N LEU A 105 -6.83 -4.36 -12.61
CA LEU A 105 -6.81 -3.55 -11.40
C LEU A 105 -5.79 -4.07 -10.40
N MET A 106 -5.19 -3.16 -9.62
CA MET A 106 -4.47 -3.45 -8.40
C MET A 106 -5.21 -2.83 -7.22
N TYR A 107 -5.55 -3.65 -6.24
CA TYR A 107 -6.13 -3.24 -4.97
C TYR A 107 -5.02 -3.14 -3.93
N VAL A 108 -4.92 -2.00 -3.26
CA VAL A 108 -3.92 -1.76 -2.23
C VAL A 108 -4.61 -1.77 -0.87
N TYR A 109 -4.20 -2.70 -0.02
CA TYR A 109 -4.68 -2.85 1.33
C TYR A 109 -3.59 -2.43 2.32
N LEU A 110 -3.98 -1.65 3.33
CA LEU A 110 -3.14 -1.38 4.50
C LEU A 110 -3.86 -1.92 5.73
N LEU A 111 -3.15 -2.73 6.53
CA LEU A 111 -3.73 -3.38 7.72
C LEU A 111 -5.02 -4.16 7.40
N GLY A 112 -5.05 -4.84 6.25
CA GLY A 112 -6.21 -5.62 5.79
C GLY A 112 -7.37 -4.80 5.19
N GLU A 113 -7.38 -3.47 5.31
CA GLU A 113 -8.42 -2.59 4.78
C GLU A 113 -8.07 -2.09 3.38
N LEU A 114 -9.03 -2.11 2.45
CA LEU A 114 -8.85 -1.56 1.11
C LEU A 114 -8.69 -0.04 1.20
N LYS A 115 -7.54 0.47 0.76
CA LYS A 115 -7.26 1.92 0.74
C LYS A 115 -7.42 2.51 -0.63
N ASP A 116 -6.94 1.81 -1.65
CA ASP A 116 -6.94 2.32 -3.01
C ASP A 116 -7.12 1.23 -4.06
N THR A 117 -7.55 1.66 -5.24
CA THR A 117 -7.65 0.82 -6.44
C THR A 117 -7.02 1.53 -7.62
N PHE A 118 -6.02 0.91 -8.23
CA PHE A 118 -5.27 1.46 -9.36
C PHE A 118 -5.53 0.67 -10.63
N LYS A 119 -5.71 1.36 -11.76
CA LYS A 119 -5.64 0.73 -13.07
C LYS A 119 -4.22 0.25 -13.33
N VAL A 120 -4.09 -1.00 -13.79
CA VAL A 120 -2.80 -1.58 -14.21
C VAL A 120 -2.80 -1.91 -15.69
N SER A 121 -1.61 -2.07 -16.27
CA SER A 121 -1.43 -2.79 -17.52
C SER A 121 -0.46 -3.95 -17.29
N THR A 122 -0.99 -5.17 -17.29
CA THR A 122 -0.19 -6.40 -17.14
C THR A 122 0.28 -6.91 -18.50
N GLY A 123 1.02 -8.01 -18.48
CA GLY A 123 1.61 -8.66 -19.63
C GLY A 123 0.61 -8.98 -20.73
N LEU A 124 0.99 -8.70 -21.97
CA LEU A 124 0.26 -9.14 -23.15
C LEU A 124 0.24 -10.67 -23.20
N ALA A 125 -0.95 -11.23 -23.39
CA ALA A 125 -1.15 -12.68 -23.39
C ALA A 125 -0.22 -13.42 -24.36
N LYS A 126 0.05 -14.70 -24.04
CA LYS A 126 0.92 -15.63 -24.78
C LYS A 126 2.40 -15.26 -24.74
N LYS A 127 2.80 -14.16 -25.38
CA LYS A 127 4.22 -13.82 -25.60
C LYS A 127 4.88 -13.18 -24.37
N TYR A 128 4.10 -12.44 -23.58
CA TYR A 128 4.62 -11.64 -22.47
C TYR A 128 3.71 -11.72 -21.24
N GLU A 129 3.03 -12.85 -21.02
CA GLU A 129 2.06 -12.99 -19.93
C GLU A 129 2.71 -12.68 -18.58
N THR A 130 1.98 -11.95 -17.72
CA THR A 130 2.38 -11.82 -16.32
C THR A 130 2.00 -13.11 -15.58
N PRO A 131 2.97 -13.87 -15.04
CA PRO A 131 2.65 -15.11 -14.36
C PRO A 131 1.82 -14.85 -13.09
N ALA A 132 0.95 -15.79 -12.74
CA ALA A 132 0.28 -15.78 -11.45
C ALA A 132 1.33 -15.97 -10.35
N MET A 133 1.26 -15.16 -9.30
CA MET A 133 2.24 -15.14 -8.21
C MET A 133 1.55 -14.83 -6.89
N SER A 134 2.04 -15.39 -5.79
CA SER A 134 1.66 -14.99 -4.43
C SER A 134 2.93 -15.05 -3.61
N LEU A 135 3.52 -13.88 -3.34
CA LEU A 135 4.88 -13.77 -2.80
C LEU A 135 5.12 -12.41 -2.15
N ARG A 136 6.21 -12.34 -1.38
CA ARG A 136 6.80 -11.07 -0.98
C ARG A 136 7.67 -10.52 -2.10
N PRO A 137 7.69 -9.20 -2.34
CA PRO A 137 8.71 -8.63 -3.21
C PRO A 137 10.10 -8.98 -2.65
N ASN A 138 10.98 -9.43 -3.53
CA ASN A 138 12.28 -10.02 -3.15
C ASN A 138 13.44 -9.41 -3.96
N GLY A 139 13.18 -8.29 -4.64
CA GLY A 139 14.18 -7.54 -5.39
C GLY A 139 14.31 -6.10 -4.91
N PRO A 140 15.13 -5.29 -5.60
CA PRO A 140 15.35 -3.90 -5.22
C PRO A 140 14.08 -3.05 -5.33
N ILE A 141 14.05 -1.96 -4.57
CA ILE A 141 13.04 -0.91 -4.67
C ILE A 141 13.71 0.35 -5.21
N LEU A 142 13.39 0.75 -6.45
CA LEU A 142 14.12 1.78 -7.18
C LEU A 142 13.21 2.94 -7.57
N THR A 143 13.62 4.17 -7.27
CA THR A 143 12.90 5.38 -7.73
C THR A 143 13.12 5.60 -9.23
N LYS A 144 14.34 5.36 -9.72
CA LYS A 144 14.75 5.54 -11.11
C LYS A 144 15.25 4.23 -11.67
N TYR A 145 14.67 3.77 -12.77
CA TYR A 145 15.09 2.54 -13.44
C TYR A 145 14.71 2.53 -14.93
N THR A 146 15.63 2.00 -15.73
CA THR A 146 15.40 1.71 -17.15
C THR A 146 15.71 0.25 -17.40
N SER A 147 14.77 -0.49 -17.99
CA SER A 147 14.99 -1.90 -18.34
C SER A 147 16.10 -2.04 -19.38
N LYS A 148 17.05 -2.94 -19.13
CA LYS A 148 18.05 -3.35 -20.14
C LYS A 148 17.44 -4.23 -21.23
N LYS A 149 16.44 -5.04 -20.90
CA LYS A 149 15.80 -6.02 -21.82
C LYS A 149 14.77 -5.35 -22.73
N PHE A 150 14.04 -4.39 -22.20
CA PHE A 150 13.05 -3.60 -22.95
C PHE A 150 13.34 -2.11 -22.76
N PRO A 151 14.44 -1.60 -23.34
CA PRO A 151 14.81 -0.19 -23.21
C PRO A 151 13.84 0.71 -23.98
N GLY A 152 13.94 2.02 -23.74
CA GLY A 152 13.19 3.05 -24.47
C GLY A 152 12.06 3.67 -23.65
N GLY A 153 11.85 4.96 -23.89
CA GLY A 153 10.96 5.81 -23.10
C GLY A 153 11.62 6.37 -21.85
N ASN A 154 11.07 7.47 -21.35
CA ASN A 154 11.53 8.12 -20.14
C ASN A 154 10.35 8.89 -19.52
N TYR A 155 10.20 8.80 -18.20
CA TYR A 155 9.28 9.65 -17.45
C TYR A 155 10.10 10.62 -16.59
N GLN A 156 10.17 11.88 -17.01
CA GLN A 156 10.78 12.98 -16.23
C GLN A 156 12.20 12.66 -15.67
N GLY A 157 13.05 12.01 -16.45
CA GLY A 157 14.41 11.64 -16.04
C GLY A 157 14.51 10.36 -15.19
N LEU A 158 13.39 9.73 -14.83
CA LEU A 158 13.32 8.54 -13.96
C LEU A 158 13.42 7.20 -14.72
N GLY A 159 13.51 7.24 -16.05
CA GLY A 159 13.58 6.04 -16.90
C GLY A 159 12.21 5.54 -17.36
N ASN A 160 12.17 4.34 -17.95
CA ASN A 160 10.93 3.75 -18.47
C ASN A 160 10.16 2.89 -17.45
N MET A 161 10.74 2.72 -16.27
CA MET A 161 10.15 2.03 -15.12
C MET A 161 10.36 2.86 -13.83
N PRO A 162 9.84 4.08 -13.74
CA PRO A 162 9.90 4.87 -12.51
C PRO A 162 9.23 4.13 -11.33
N TYR A 163 9.77 4.31 -10.13
CA TYR A 163 9.21 3.77 -8.87
C TYR A 163 9.01 2.24 -8.90
N ALA A 164 9.99 1.49 -9.39
CA ALA A 164 9.93 0.04 -9.51
C ALA A 164 10.08 -0.68 -8.16
N VAL A 165 9.19 -1.63 -7.90
CA VAL A 165 9.28 -2.65 -6.84
C VAL A 165 9.45 -4.00 -7.52
N PHE A 166 10.61 -4.64 -7.34
CA PHE A 166 10.92 -5.90 -8.03
C PHE A 166 10.36 -7.13 -7.30
N LEU A 167 9.86 -8.06 -8.12
CA LEU A 167 9.34 -9.37 -7.76
C LEU A 167 10.27 -10.47 -8.29
N ARG A 168 9.91 -11.72 -8.00
CA ARG A 168 10.68 -12.89 -8.44
C ARG A 168 10.74 -12.98 -9.96
N GLY A 169 11.89 -13.35 -10.53
CA GLY A 169 12.03 -13.62 -11.97
C GLY A 169 12.19 -12.36 -12.85
N GLY A 170 12.50 -11.21 -12.25
CA GLY A 170 12.72 -9.96 -12.99
C GLY A 170 11.43 -9.22 -13.39
N TYR A 171 10.27 -9.67 -12.90
CA TYR A 171 9.02 -8.93 -12.97
C TYR A 171 9.03 -7.79 -11.94
N ALA A 172 8.31 -6.70 -12.22
CA ALA A 172 8.21 -5.58 -11.29
C ALA A 172 6.82 -4.93 -11.37
N ILE A 173 6.42 -4.29 -10.28
CA ILE A 173 5.35 -3.30 -10.24
C ILE A 173 6.03 -1.94 -10.38
N HIS A 174 5.68 -1.16 -11.41
CA HIS A 174 6.36 0.10 -11.69
C HIS A 174 5.46 1.09 -12.44
N GLY A 175 5.82 2.37 -12.40
CA GLY A 175 5.15 3.41 -13.19
C GLY A 175 5.52 3.32 -14.67
N THR A 176 4.71 3.88 -15.55
CA THR A 176 4.95 3.83 -17.00
C THR A 176 5.18 5.22 -17.60
N THR A 177 5.57 5.28 -18.87
CA THR A 177 5.75 6.54 -19.59
C THR A 177 4.42 7.05 -20.14
N THR A 178 4.34 8.35 -20.42
CA THR A 178 3.12 9.04 -20.92
C THR A 178 2.46 8.33 -22.09
N GLY A 179 3.25 7.83 -23.06
CA GLY A 179 2.75 7.08 -24.22
C GLY A 179 2.07 5.74 -23.91
N ASN A 180 2.09 5.27 -22.67
CA ASN A 180 1.40 4.05 -22.24
C ASN A 180 0.21 4.31 -21.30
N PHE A 181 -0.11 5.57 -20.99
CA PHE A 181 -1.22 5.89 -20.07
C PHE A 181 -2.56 5.38 -20.59
N ALA A 182 -2.81 5.50 -21.90
CA ALA A 182 -4.02 4.99 -22.54
C ALA A 182 -4.17 3.46 -22.48
N LYS A 183 -3.10 2.72 -22.13
CA LYS A 183 -3.12 1.26 -22.02
C LYS A 183 -3.43 0.77 -20.59
N LEU A 184 -3.44 1.66 -19.60
CA LEU A 184 -3.81 1.30 -18.23
C LEU A 184 -5.28 0.86 -18.19
N GLY A 185 -5.55 -0.31 -17.63
CA GLY A 185 -6.83 -1.01 -17.73
C GLY A 185 -6.86 -2.11 -18.82
N THR A 186 -5.74 -2.36 -19.52
CA THR A 186 -5.64 -3.39 -20.56
C THR A 186 -4.32 -4.16 -20.48
N LYS A 187 -4.33 -5.44 -20.90
CA LYS A 187 -3.11 -6.28 -21.00
C LYS A 187 -2.24 -5.83 -22.19
N ALA A 188 -1.16 -5.09 -21.94
CA ALA A 188 -0.32 -4.52 -23.00
C ALA A 188 1.19 -4.41 -22.65
N SER A 189 1.62 -5.00 -21.53
CA SER A 189 3.01 -4.94 -21.09
C SER A 189 3.85 -6.11 -21.60
N HIS A 190 5.17 -6.01 -21.37
CA HIS A 190 6.14 -7.08 -21.63
C HIS A 190 6.32 -8.02 -20.42
N GLY A 191 5.32 -8.11 -19.55
CA GLY A 191 5.28 -9.00 -18.39
C GLY A 191 5.18 -8.27 -17.05
N CYS A 192 5.78 -7.09 -16.92
CA CYS A 192 5.69 -6.28 -15.70
C CYS A 192 4.28 -5.70 -15.48
N ILE A 193 3.99 -5.26 -14.26
CA ILE A 193 2.72 -4.62 -13.90
C ILE A 193 2.95 -3.11 -13.98
N ARG A 194 2.41 -2.48 -15.02
CA ARG A 194 2.52 -1.04 -15.22
C ARG A 194 1.41 -0.30 -14.47
N LEU A 195 1.78 0.79 -13.82
CA LEU A 195 0.90 1.74 -13.17
C LEU A 195 1.07 3.13 -13.77
N HIS A 196 0.12 4.03 -13.47
CA HIS A 196 0.41 5.45 -13.58
C HIS A 196 1.59 5.81 -12.64
N PRO A 197 2.53 6.69 -13.03
CA PRO A 197 3.67 7.07 -12.19
C PRO A 197 3.28 7.55 -10.80
N ASP A 198 2.17 8.28 -10.66
CA ASP A 198 1.69 8.74 -9.35
C ASP A 198 1.34 7.55 -8.45
N ASN A 199 0.54 6.60 -8.96
CA ASN A 199 0.17 5.38 -8.24
C ASN A 199 1.38 4.50 -7.92
N ALA A 200 2.36 4.43 -8.84
CA ALA A 200 3.60 3.69 -8.62
C ALA A 200 4.46 4.35 -7.53
N LYS A 201 4.52 5.69 -7.49
CA LYS A 201 5.20 6.45 -6.44
C LYS A 201 4.59 6.13 -5.08
N VAL A 202 3.25 6.12 -4.98
CA VAL A 202 2.54 5.73 -3.75
C VAL A 202 2.94 4.32 -3.31
N PHE A 203 2.78 3.33 -4.18
CA PHE A 203 3.09 1.95 -3.84
C PHE A 203 4.57 1.76 -3.47
N ASN A 204 5.50 2.36 -4.23
CA ASN A 204 6.94 2.31 -3.95
C ASN A 204 7.28 2.90 -2.58
N ALA A 205 6.70 4.06 -2.24
CA ALA A 205 6.88 4.69 -0.94
C ALA A 205 6.36 3.78 0.17
N LEU A 206 5.12 3.27 0.05
CA LEU A 206 4.54 2.34 1.02
C LEU A 206 5.43 1.11 1.25
N VAL A 207 5.97 0.50 0.20
CA VAL A 207 6.86 -0.67 0.32
C VAL A 207 8.19 -0.31 0.99
N LYS A 208 8.80 0.84 0.68
CA LYS A 208 10.02 1.32 1.37
C LYS A 208 9.77 1.52 2.84
N THR A 209 8.62 2.10 3.16
CA THR A 209 8.22 2.48 4.50
C THR A 209 7.89 1.26 5.36
N VAL A 210 7.03 0.34 4.90
CA VAL A 210 6.66 -0.86 5.68
C VAL A 210 7.70 -1.98 5.59
N GLY A 211 8.57 -1.94 4.57
CA GLY A 211 9.57 -2.96 4.29
C GLY A 211 9.04 -4.16 3.50
N LEU A 212 9.97 -4.86 2.82
CA LEU A 212 9.68 -6.04 1.99
C LEU A 212 9.05 -7.19 2.79
N ASN A 213 9.50 -7.40 4.03
CA ASN A 213 9.01 -8.48 4.89
C ASN A 213 7.56 -8.28 5.36
N ASN A 214 7.06 -7.04 5.38
CA ASN A 214 5.68 -6.72 5.74
C ASN A 214 4.80 -6.41 4.52
N THR A 215 5.33 -6.68 3.31
CA THR A 215 4.61 -6.51 2.06
C THR A 215 4.26 -7.87 1.48
N TRP A 216 3.01 -8.06 1.05
CA TRP A 216 2.59 -9.19 0.25
C TRP A 216 2.05 -8.74 -1.11
N VAL A 217 2.30 -9.53 -2.14
CA VAL A 217 1.79 -9.28 -3.50
C VAL A 217 1.15 -10.57 -4.03
N SER A 218 -0.11 -10.47 -4.46
CA SER A 218 -0.79 -11.53 -5.20
C SER A 218 -1.13 -11.05 -6.60
N ILE A 219 -0.86 -11.87 -7.61
CA ILE A 219 -1.20 -11.65 -9.01
C ILE A 219 -2.01 -12.86 -9.45
N LYS A 220 -3.29 -12.63 -9.80
CA LYS A 220 -4.23 -13.69 -10.17
C LYS A 220 -5.15 -13.23 -11.30
N ASP A 221 -5.78 -14.18 -11.98
CA ASP A 221 -6.97 -13.91 -12.78
C ASP A 221 -8.20 -14.10 -11.87
N SER A 222 -9.29 -13.36 -12.08
CA SER A 222 -10.56 -13.73 -11.47
C SER A 222 -10.94 -15.12 -11.97
N VAL A 223 -11.42 -15.99 -11.06
CA VAL A 223 -12.06 -17.24 -11.48
C VAL A 223 -13.32 -16.82 -12.23
N THR A 224 -13.35 -16.96 -13.56
CA THR A 224 -14.62 -17.04 -14.26
C THR A 224 -15.29 -18.28 -13.72
N SER A 225 -16.40 -18.11 -12.98
CA SER A 225 -17.32 -19.19 -12.68
C SER A 225 -17.87 -19.70 -14.01
N ASN A 226 -17.12 -20.55 -14.70
CA ASN A 226 -17.70 -21.49 -15.64
C ASN A 226 -18.46 -22.49 -14.78
N VAL A 227 -19.68 -22.11 -14.39
CA VAL A 227 -20.70 -23.07 -14.00
C VAL A 227 -20.75 -24.08 -15.14
N ILE A 228 -20.43 -25.32 -14.78
CA ILE A 228 -20.74 -26.51 -15.56
C ILE A 228 -22.25 -26.45 -15.82
N ALA A 229 -22.64 -25.93 -16.99
CA ALA A 229 -23.95 -26.17 -17.52
C ALA A 229 -23.91 -27.59 -18.08
N GLN A 230 -24.68 -28.44 -17.41
CA GLN A 230 -24.99 -29.83 -17.75
C GLN A 230 -25.19 -30.03 -19.26
N GLN A 231 -24.57 -31.08 -19.80
CA GLN A 231 -25.17 -32.03 -20.73
C GLN A 231 -24.66 -33.43 -20.39
#